data_AF-A0A7C2XWC5-F1
#
_entry.id   AF-A0A7C2XWC5-F1
#
_cell.length_a   1.000
_cell.length_b   1.000
_cell.length_c   1.000
_cell.angle_alpha   90.00
_cell.angle_beta   90.00
_cell.angle_gamma   90.00
#
_symmetry.space_group_name_H-M   'P 1'
#
loop_
_entity.id
_entity.type
_entity.pdbx_description
1 polymer ?
#
loop_
_entity_poly.entity_id
_entity_poly.type
_entity_poly.pdbx_seq_one_letter_code
_entity_poly.pdbx_strand_id
1 'polypeptide(L)'
;MVNLKRFIEQGGLFVTIGSNAAIPIEYGIIQGVSIVQTRELQARGGVYRAVFADKRSPIAYGYGDHLAVYFNQAPVFQVSLTGGLGGGGGAFGAQQQQPAGRPSGRGSLTDPDIPQGRPYAPPPPPRTGEESGIPEEVSEFVRAFLPPPEARPRVVLRFADEPNLLIAGMLAGGRELANRPAVIDVPVGKGHVLLFANNPMWRQQTQGSFFLLFNAMLHYDHLHVGRQPTRAEAASDEEDGQ
;
A
#
# COMPACT_ATOMS: atom_id res chain seq x y z
N MET A 1 -5.95 5.69 25.99
CA MET A 1 -5.13 5.81 24.75
C MET A 1 -3.70 6.29 24.99
N VAL A 2 -3.45 7.25 25.89
CA VAL A 2 -2.10 7.79 26.16
C VAL A 2 -1.05 6.70 26.46
N ASN A 3 -1.38 5.71 27.31
CA ASN A 3 -0.44 4.64 27.65
C ASN A 3 -0.14 3.68 26.49
N LEU A 4 -1.12 3.42 25.61
CA LEU A 4 -0.92 2.57 24.44
C LEU A 4 0.04 3.25 23.44
N LYS A 5 -0.20 4.53 23.14
CA LYS A 5 0.70 5.32 22.28
C LYS A 5 2.11 5.35 22.84
N ARG A 6 2.24 5.60 24.15
CA ARG A 6 3.54 5.59 24.85
C ARG A 6 4.25 4.24 24.78
N PHE A 7 3.53 3.13 24.96
CA PHE A 7 4.11 1.78 24.83
C PHE A 7 4.70 1.56 23.45
N ILE A 8 3.97 1.93 22.40
CA ILE A 8 4.42 1.79 21.01
C ILE A 8 5.64 2.69 20.77
N GLU A 9 5.55 3.97 21.13
CA GLU A 9 6.66 4.93 20.96
C GLU A 9 7.96 4.48 21.63
N GLN A 10 7.86 3.72 22.72
CA GLN A 10 8.99 3.17 23.46
C GLN A 10 9.62 1.91 22.86
N GLY A 11 9.12 1.42 21.72
CA GLY A 11 9.62 0.20 21.06
C GLY A 11 8.66 -0.99 21.11
N GLY A 12 7.42 -0.77 21.56
CA GLY A 12 6.41 -1.82 21.57
C GLY A 12 5.89 -2.17 20.18
N LEU A 13 5.60 -3.45 19.96
CA LEU A 13 4.87 -3.92 18.79
C LEU A 13 3.38 -4.02 19.12
N PHE A 14 2.56 -3.26 18.39
CA PHE A 14 1.11 -3.32 18.50
C PHE A 14 0.51 -4.00 17.27
N VAL A 15 0.03 -5.24 17.45
CA VAL A 15 -0.56 -6.04 16.37
C VAL A 15 -2.07 -5.87 16.37
N THR A 16 -2.64 -5.63 15.18
CA THR A 16 -4.08 -5.53 14.99
C THR A 16 -4.58 -6.51 13.94
N ILE A 17 -5.75 -7.08 14.21
CA ILE A 17 -6.43 -8.06 13.38
C ILE A 17 -7.92 -7.70 13.31
N GLY A 18 -8.57 -7.96 12.18
CA GLY A 18 -10.01 -7.76 12.02
C GLY A 18 -10.45 -6.32 12.36
N SER A 19 -11.53 -6.18 13.12
CA SER A 19 -12.08 -4.87 13.52
C SER A 19 -11.12 -4.00 14.35
N ASN A 20 -10.15 -4.61 15.04
CA ASN A 20 -9.24 -3.88 15.91
C ASN A 20 -8.22 -3.04 15.12
N ALA A 21 -8.10 -3.28 13.81
CA ALA A 21 -7.28 -2.47 12.91
C ALA A 21 -7.78 -1.01 12.79
N ALA A 22 -9.05 -0.75 13.13
CA ALA A 22 -9.59 0.60 13.18
C ALA A 22 -9.01 1.43 14.32
N ILE A 23 -8.64 0.82 15.45
CA ILE A 23 -8.18 1.52 16.66
C ILE A 23 -6.96 2.43 16.41
N PRO A 24 -5.84 1.96 15.83
CA PRO A 24 -4.70 2.85 15.60
C PRO A 24 -4.99 3.93 14.56
N ILE A 25 -5.93 3.69 13.64
CA ILE A 25 -6.32 4.62 12.57
C ILE A 25 -7.24 5.73 13.13
N GLU A 26 -8.35 5.37 13.76
CA GLU A 26 -9.39 6.29 14.25
C GLU A 26 -8.87 7.19 15.37
N TYR A 27 -7.99 6.67 16.23
CA TYR A 27 -7.38 7.44 17.31
C TYR A 27 -6.10 8.18 16.90
N GLY A 28 -5.75 8.17 15.60
CA GLY A 28 -4.60 8.91 15.07
C GLY A 28 -3.25 8.46 15.62
N ILE A 29 -3.11 7.19 16.00
CA ILE A 29 -1.83 6.60 16.41
C ILE A 29 -0.92 6.44 15.19
N ILE A 30 -1.51 6.08 14.05
CA ILE A 30 -0.82 5.94 12.77
C ILE A 30 -1.39 6.88 11.72
N GLN A 31 -0.59 7.20 10.71
CA GLN A 31 -0.97 8.03 9.57
C GLN A 31 -0.75 7.30 8.25
N GLY A 32 -1.46 7.75 7.21
CA GLY A 32 -1.30 7.26 5.85
C GLY A 32 -1.89 5.87 5.57
N VAL A 33 -2.68 5.32 6.50
CA VAL A 33 -3.47 4.10 6.30
C VAL A 33 -4.93 4.38 6.63
N SER A 34 -5.85 3.95 5.77
CA SER A 34 -7.29 4.00 6.00
C SER A 34 -7.94 2.65 5.69
N ILE A 35 -9.15 2.46 6.22
CA ILE A 35 -10.00 1.33 5.87
C ILE A 35 -11.04 1.82 4.87
N VAL A 36 -11.14 1.14 3.74
CA VAL A 36 -12.11 1.46 2.70
C VAL A 36 -13.37 0.64 2.90
N GLN A 37 -14.51 1.31 2.80
CA GLN A 37 -15.79 0.64 2.75
C GLN A 37 -15.99 0.02 1.36
N THR A 38 -16.16 -1.30 1.33
CA THR A 38 -16.38 -2.07 0.11
C THR A 38 -17.86 -2.39 -0.04
N ARG A 39 -18.49 -1.89 -1.10
CA ARG A 39 -19.95 -2.04 -1.31
C ARG A 39 -20.27 -3.25 -2.18
N GLU A 40 -19.34 -3.64 -3.03
CA GLU A 40 -19.52 -4.69 -4.02
C GLU A 40 -18.78 -5.97 -3.65
N LEU A 41 -17.75 -5.87 -2.80
CA LEU A 41 -16.95 -7.01 -2.36
C LEU A 41 -17.81 -8.02 -1.59
N GLN A 42 -18.01 -9.17 -2.20
CA GLN A 42 -18.59 -10.36 -1.58
C GLN A 42 -17.52 -11.44 -1.50
N ALA A 43 -16.78 -11.43 -0.40
CA ALA A 43 -15.81 -12.45 -0.04
C ALA A 43 -16.34 -13.16 1.23
N ARG A 44 -17.12 -14.22 1.06
CA ARG A 44 -17.81 -14.93 2.17
C ARG A 44 -16.94 -16.08 2.67
N GLY A 45 -15.75 -15.74 3.16
CA GLY A 45 -14.74 -16.69 3.58
C GLY A 45 -14.12 -17.43 2.39
N GLY A 46 -12.85 -17.16 2.15
CA GLY A 46 -12.13 -17.76 1.04
C GLY A 46 -10.63 -17.69 1.26
N VAL A 47 -9.92 -18.44 0.43
CA VAL A 47 -8.46 -18.38 0.34
C VAL A 47 -8.10 -17.60 -0.90
N TYR A 48 -7.34 -16.52 -0.71
CA TYR A 48 -6.97 -15.58 -1.74
C TYR A 48 -5.45 -15.57 -1.89
N ARG A 49 -5.00 -15.35 -3.12
CA ARG A 49 -3.58 -15.19 -3.42
C ARG A 49 -3.13 -13.82 -2.95
N ALA A 50 -2.06 -13.80 -2.18
CA ALA A 50 -1.32 -12.62 -1.83
C ALA A 50 0.10 -12.69 -2.36
N VAL A 51 0.69 -11.53 -2.63
CA VAL A 51 2.02 -11.32 -3.18
C VAL A 51 2.83 -10.44 -2.24
N PHE A 52 4.11 -10.79 -2.03
CA PHE A 52 4.99 -9.98 -1.19
C PHE A 52 5.41 -8.71 -1.93
N ALA A 53 4.98 -7.55 -1.41
CA ALA A 53 5.34 -6.25 -1.96
C ALA A 53 6.73 -5.80 -1.50
N ASP A 54 7.18 -6.22 -0.31
CA ASP A 54 8.55 -5.98 0.16
C ASP A 54 9.10 -7.19 0.91
N LYS A 55 9.88 -8.00 0.20
CA LYS A 55 10.54 -9.20 0.75
C LYS A 55 11.71 -8.89 1.67
N ARG A 56 12.20 -7.64 1.69
CA ARG A 56 13.30 -7.26 2.58
C ARG A 56 12.82 -7.08 4.03
N SER A 57 11.51 -7.07 4.24
CA SER A 57 10.94 -6.98 5.59
C SER A 57 11.22 -8.26 6.37
N PRO A 58 11.65 -8.16 7.65
CA PRO A 58 11.75 -9.34 8.50
C PRO A 58 10.46 -10.15 8.59
N ILE A 59 9.30 -9.49 8.47
CA ILE A 59 7.97 -10.15 8.45
C ILE A 59 7.87 -11.16 7.29
N ALA A 60 8.54 -10.90 6.18
CA ALA A 60 8.53 -11.72 4.97
C ALA A 60 9.62 -12.81 4.94
N TYR A 61 10.45 -12.95 5.97
CA TYR A 61 11.52 -13.95 5.99
C TYR A 61 10.99 -15.38 5.89
N GLY A 62 11.65 -16.17 5.04
CA GLY A 62 11.28 -17.57 4.76
C GLY A 62 10.14 -17.76 3.76
N TYR A 63 9.51 -16.69 3.28
CA TYR A 63 8.45 -16.79 2.27
C TYR A 63 8.97 -16.72 0.82
N GLY A 64 8.22 -17.37 -0.08
CA GLY A 64 8.39 -17.22 -1.53
C GLY A 64 7.73 -15.95 -2.09
N ASP A 65 7.37 -15.94 -3.37
CA ASP A 65 6.68 -14.80 -4.02
C ASP A 65 5.22 -14.64 -3.61
N HIS A 66 4.58 -15.75 -3.26
CA HIS A 66 3.14 -15.82 -3.05
C HIS A 66 2.79 -16.49 -1.73
N LEU A 67 1.69 -16.06 -1.13
CA LEU A 67 1.10 -16.67 0.05
C LEU A 67 -0.40 -16.79 -0.16
N ALA A 68 -0.94 -17.98 0.10
CA ALA A 68 -2.38 -18.18 0.19
C ALA A 68 -2.85 -17.65 1.56
N VAL A 69 -3.74 -16.66 1.58
CA VAL A 69 -4.27 -16.07 2.81
C VAL A 69 -5.76 -16.22 2.88
N TYR A 70 -6.26 -16.65 4.04
CA TYR A 70 -7.69 -16.59 4.30
C TYR A 70 -8.13 -15.13 4.50
N PHE A 71 -9.20 -14.75 3.81
CA PHE A 71 -9.88 -13.47 4.01
C PHE A 71 -11.39 -13.71 4.02
N ASN A 72 -12.13 -12.86 4.74
CA ASN A 72 -13.59 -12.87 4.72
C ASN A 72 -14.04 -11.57 4.07
N GLN A 73 -14.53 -10.56 4.80
CA GLN A 73 -15.01 -9.32 4.17
C GLN A 73 -14.18 -8.07 4.50
N ALA A 74 -13.52 -8.05 5.66
CA ALA A 74 -12.90 -6.84 6.20
C ALA A 74 -11.74 -7.19 7.16
N PRO A 75 -10.80 -6.27 7.37
CA PRO A 75 -10.70 -4.92 6.79
C PRO A 75 -10.07 -4.91 5.39
N VAL A 76 -10.44 -3.92 4.57
CA VAL A 76 -9.76 -3.63 3.30
C VAL A 76 -8.99 -2.32 3.45
N PHE A 77 -7.66 -2.40 3.43
CA PHE A 77 -6.82 -1.24 3.63
C PHE A 77 -6.60 -0.42 2.35
N GLN A 78 -6.28 0.85 2.54
CA GLN A 78 -5.70 1.74 1.54
C GLN A 78 -4.56 2.50 2.19
N VAL A 79 -3.44 2.61 1.48
CA VAL A 79 -2.29 3.41 1.91
C VAL A 79 -2.25 4.68 1.07
N SER A 80 -2.11 5.83 1.72
CA SER A 80 -1.97 7.13 1.08
C SER A 80 -0.93 7.95 1.83
N LEU A 81 0.19 8.27 1.16
CA LEU A 81 1.28 9.03 1.78
C LEU A 81 0.95 10.51 1.98
N THR A 82 -0.07 11.02 1.29
CA THR A 82 -0.48 12.43 1.33
C THR A 82 -1.84 12.63 2.01
N GLY A 83 -2.26 11.68 2.86
CA GLY A 83 -3.51 11.80 3.62
C GLY A 83 -4.77 11.87 2.75
N GLY A 84 -4.75 11.24 1.57
CA GLY A 84 -5.87 11.25 0.63
C GLY A 84 -5.73 12.24 -0.53
N LEU A 85 -4.73 13.14 -0.52
CA LEU A 85 -4.52 14.12 -1.61
C LEU A 85 -3.94 13.51 -2.90
N GLY A 86 -3.28 12.36 -2.83
CA GLY A 86 -2.57 11.74 -3.96
C GLY A 86 -2.70 10.20 -4.05
N GLY A 87 -3.50 9.57 -3.19
CA GLY A 87 -3.76 8.13 -3.25
C GLY A 87 -5.14 7.83 -3.81
N GLY A 88 -5.26 7.66 -5.13
CA GLY A 88 -6.42 7.03 -5.79
C GLY A 88 -7.79 7.55 -5.36
N GLY A 89 -7.99 8.87 -5.35
CA GLY A 89 -9.27 9.48 -5.00
C GLY A 89 -9.24 10.97 -4.62
N GLY A 90 -8.06 11.55 -4.35
CA GLY A 90 -7.88 13.00 -4.16
C GLY A 90 -7.61 13.74 -5.46
N ALA A 91 -7.59 15.08 -5.40
CA ALA A 91 -7.46 16.01 -6.54
C ALA A 91 -6.31 15.73 -7.53
N PHE A 92 -5.29 14.95 -7.15
CA PHE A 92 -4.17 14.54 -8.01
C PHE A 92 -4.20 13.06 -8.43
N GLY A 93 -5.13 12.27 -7.88
CA GLY A 93 -5.32 10.84 -8.16
C GLY A 93 -6.56 10.55 -9.03
N ALA A 94 -7.09 11.56 -9.72
CA ALA A 94 -8.00 11.34 -10.83
C ALA A 94 -7.21 10.67 -11.96
N GLN A 95 -7.03 9.35 -11.84
CA GLN A 95 -6.87 8.51 -13.02
C GLN A 95 -8.08 8.85 -13.87
N GLN A 96 -7.84 9.61 -14.94
CA GLN A 96 -8.86 10.09 -15.85
C GLN A 96 -9.74 8.89 -16.18
N GLN A 97 -10.98 8.91 -15.65
CA GLN A 97 -12.05 8.13 -16.23
C GLN A 97 -12.11 8.64 -17.66
N GLN A 98 -11.50 7.89 -18.59
CA GLN A 98 -11.55 8.25 -19.98
C GLN A 98 -13.03 8.34 -20.35
N PRO A 99 -13.53 9.51 -20.77
CA PRO A 99 -14.92 9.63 -21.17
C PRO A 99 -15.20 8.60 -22.27
N ALA A 100 -16.40 8.01 -22.24
CA ALA A 100 -16.82 6.92 -23.13
C ALA A 100 -17.06 7.39 -24.58
N GLY A 101 -16.09 8.08 -25.17
CA GLY A 101 -16.14 8.65 -26.50
C GLY A 101 -15.66 10.10 -26.54
N ARG A 102 -15.29 10.55 -27.74
CA ARG A 102 -14.93 11.95 -28.00
C ARG A 102 -16.19 12.83 -27.92
N PRO A 103 -16.12 14.02 -27.30
CA PRO A 103 -17.25 14.96 -27.21
C PRO A 103 -17.84 15.33 -28.58
N SER A 104 -17.01 15.31 -29.64
CA SER A 104 -17.41 15.62 -31.01
C SER A 104 -18.18 14.50 -31.72
N GLY A 105 -18.26 13.29 -31.14
CA GLY A 105 -18.91 12.12 -31.74
C GLY A 105 -18.26 11.62 -33.05
N ARG A 106 -17.07 12.12 -33.40
CA ARG A 106 -16.34 11.78 -34.63
C ARG A 106 -14.93 11.30 -34.28
N GLY A 107 -14.50 10.18 -34.86
CA GLY A 107 -13.20 9.54 -34.59
C GLY A 107 -13.25 8.46 -33.52
N SER A 108 -12.21 7.61 -33.47
CA SER A 108 -12.04 6.58 -32.44
C SER A 108 -11.23 7.10 -31.26
N LEU A 109 -11.25 6.41 -30.11
CA LEU A 109 -10.44 6.78 -28.92
C LEU A 109 -8.93 6.84 -29.21
N THR A 110 -8.48 6.14 -30.24
CA THR A 110 -7.05 6.01 -30.61
C THR A 110 -6.63 6.98 -31.72
N ASP A 111 -7.54 7.79 -32.22
CA ASP A 111 -7.27 8.70 -33.34
C ASP A 111 -6.52 9.95 -32.83
N PRO A 112 -5.35 10.34 -33.39
CA PRO A 112 -4.58 11.47 -32.87
C PRO A 112 -5.29 12.81 -33.11
N ASP A 113 -5.34 13.68 -32.09
CA ASP A 113 -5.77 15.07 -32.24
C ASP A 113 -4.65 15.89 -32.90
N ILE A 114 -4.73 16.07 -34.21
CA ILE A 114 -3.74 16.84 -34.98
C ILE A 114 -4.27 18.27 -35.19
N PRO A 115 -3.65 19.31 -34.61
CA PRO A 115 -3.97 20.70 -34.94
C PRO A 115 -3.77 20.93 -36.45
N GLN A 116 -4.80 21.46 -37.12
CA GLN A 116 -4.72 21.75 -38.56
C GLN A 116 -3.49 22.61 -38.88
N GLY A 117 -2.64 22.15 -39.80
CA GLY A 117 -1.45 22.86 -40.25
C GLY A 117 -0.17 22.57 -39.47
N ARG A 118 -0.17 21.68 -38.46
CA ARG A 118 1.05 21.17 -37.82
C ARG A 118 1.29 19.69 -38.14
N PRO A 119 2.52 19.30 -38.52
CA PRO A 119 2.89 17.89 -38.60
C PRO A 119 2.70 17.20 -37.24
N TYR A 120 2.17 15.97 -37.27
CA TYR A 120 2.04 15.16 -36.06
C TYR A 120 3.43 14.81 -35.52
N ALA A 121 3.72 15.24 -34.30
CA ALA A 121 4.84 14.74 -33.52
C ALA A 121 4.26 13.81 -32.43
N PRO A 122 4.61 12.50 -32.43
CA PRO A 122 4.20 11.64 -31.34
C PRO A 122 4.71 12.24 -30.02
N PRO A 123 3.89 12.26 -28.96
CA PRO A 123 4.40 12.67 -27.65
C PRO A 123 5.63 11.81 -27.32
N PRO A 124 6.70 12.39 -26.76
CA PRO A 124 7.85 11.62 -26.37
C PRO A 124 7.38 10.45 -25.48
N PRO A 125 7.91 9.24 -25.66
CA PRO A 125 7.58 8.14 -24.77
C PRO A 125 7.81 8.60 -23.33
N PRO A 126 6.97 8.19 -22.36
CA PRO A 126 7.15 8.56 -20.98
C PRO A 126 8.60 8.23 -20.60
N ARG A 127 9.36 9.26 -20.23
CA ARG A 127 10.74 9.09 -19.82
C ARG A 127 10.72 8.16 -18.61
N THR A 128 11.35 7.00 -18.74
CA THR A 128 11.57 6.07 -17.65
C THR A 128 12.35 6.80 -16.56
N GLY A 129 11.63 7.33 -15.57
CA GLY A 129 12.19 8.03 -14.41
C GLY A 129 11.62 9.42 -14.08
N GLU A 130 10.75 10.02 -14.90
CA GLU A 130 10.07 11.27 -14.51
C GLU A 130 8.81 10.95 -13.69
N GLU A 131 8.95 11.08 -12.37
CA GLU A 131 7.87 10.88 -11.40
C GLU A 131 6.64 11.73 -11.73
N SER A 132 5.53 11.05 -11.96
CA SER A 132 4.14 11.52 -11.81
C SER A 132 3.59 12.61 -12.75
N GLY A 133 4.38 13.22 -13.64
CA GLY A 133 3.86 14.31 -14.52
C GLY A 133 3.35 15.53 -13.73
N ILE A 134 3.83 15.68 -12.50
CA ILE A 134 3.49 16.75 -11.59
C ILE A 134 4.52 17.88 -11.81
N PRO A 135 4.11 19.14 -12.07
CA PRO A 135 5.04 20.26 -12.16
C PRO A 135 5.94 20.33 -10.93
N GLU A 136 7.22 20.69 -11.09
CA GLU A 136 8.21 20.66 -10.00
C GLU A 136 7.80 21.49 -8.78
N GLU A 137 7.10 22.62 -8.99
CA GLU A 137 6.54 23.44 -7.91
C GLU A 137 5.51 22.67 -7.06
N VAL A 138 4.72 21.79 -7.71
CA VAL A 138 3.74 20.93 -7.05
C VAL A 138 4.44 19.72 -6.42
N SER A 139 5.53 19.21 -7.01
CA SER A 139 6.32 18.12 -6.41
C SER A 139 6.98 18.58 -5.10
N GLU A 140 7.56 19.78 -5.08
CA GLU A 140 8.13 20.42 -3.88
C GLU A 140 7.07 20.68 -2.82
N PHE A 141 5.92 21.23 -3.22
CA PHE A 141 4.80 21.45 -2.32
C PHE A 141 4.32 20.13 -1.70
N VAL A 142 4.11 19.09 -2.50
CA VAL A 142 3.67 17.77 -2.03
C VAL A 142 4.72 17.13 -1.12
N ARG A 143 6.02 17.32 -1.40
CA ARG A 143 7.12 16.81 -0.57
C ARG A 143 7.08 17.35 0.85
N ALA A 144 6.63 18.59 1.05
CA ALA A 144 6.45 19.18 2.38
C ALA A 144 5.32 18.52 3.20
N PHE A 145 4.33 17.91 2.54
CA PHE A 145 3.24 17.19 3.20
C PHE A 145 3.50 15.68 3.33
N LEU A 146 4.53 15.15 2.67
CA LEU A 146 4.89 13.74 2.78
C LEU A 146 5.60 13.48 4.12
N PRO A 147 5.16 12.47 4.89
CA PRO A 147 5.93 12.00 6.04
C PRO A 147 7.36 11.63 5.63
N PRO A 148 8.34 11.82 6.54
CA PRO A 148 9.70 11.33 6.37
C PRO A 148 9.68 9.85 5.94
N PRO A 149 10.56 9.40 5.03
CA PRO A 149 10.54 8.01 4.55
C PRO A 149 10.58 6.96 5.65
N GLU A 150 11.25 7.25 6.76
CA GLU A 150 11.31 6.37 7.93
C GLU A 150 9.95 6.22 8.60
N ALA A 151 9.07 7.24 8.52
CA ALA A 151 7.74 7.26 9.11
C ALA A 151 6.63 6.69 8.19
N ARG A 152 6.96 6.33 6.94
CA ARG A 152 5.96 5.89 5.96
C ARG A 152 5.44 4.47 6.26
N PRO A 153 4.15 4.19 6.01
CA PRO A 153 3.61 2.83 6.02
C PRO A 153 4.33 1.93 5.01
N ARG A 154 4.82 0.79 5.47
CA ARG A 154 5.47 -0.24 4.66
C ARG A 154 4.47 -1.35 4.37
N VAL A 155 4.13 -1.53 3.10
CA VAL A 155 3.26 -2.64 2.68
C VAL A 155 4.13 -3.87 2.46
N VAL A 156 3.97 -4.89 3.30
CA VAL A 156 4.74 -6.13 3.24
C VAL A 156 4.08 -7.13 2.30
N LEU A 157 2.76 -7.27 2.42
CA LEU A 157 1.97 -8.24 1.66
C LEU A 157 0.77 -7.52 1.03
N ARG A 158 0.46 -7.83 -0.22
CA ARG A 158 -0.71 -7.34 -0.97
C ARG A 158 -1.55 -8.50 -1.48
N PHE A 159 -2.84 -8.31 -1.62
CA PHE A 159 -3.66 -9.19 -2.43
C PHE A 159 -3.22 -9.11 -3.89
N ALA A 160 -3.29 -10.23 -4.61
CA ALA A 160 -2.96 -10.29 -6.03
C ALA A 160 -3.90 -9.43 -6.89
N ASP A 161 -3.60 -9.34 -8.18
CA ASP A 161 -4.48 -8.76 -9.17
C ASP A 161 -5.78 -9.56 -9.31
N GLU A 162 -6.86 -8.90 -9.74
CA GLU A 162 -8.22 -9.47 -9.74
C GLU A 162 -8.32 -10.85 -10.45
N PRO A 163 -7.68 -11.09 -11.62
CA PRO A 163 -7.75 -12.38 -12.30
C PRO A 163 -7.11 -13.54 -11.51
N ASN A 164 -6.07 -13.26 -10.73
CA ASN A 164 -5.31 -14.28 -9.99
C ASN A 164 -5.64 -14.30 -8.48
N LEU A 165 -6.61 -13.50 -8.05
CA LEU A 165 -6.93 -13.24 -6.66
C LEU A 165 -7.55 -14.43 -5.94
N LEU A 166 -8.53 -15.11 -6.55
CA LEU A 166 -9.24 -16.22 -5.92
C LEU A 166 -8.44 -17.52 -6.08
N ILE A 167 -8.12 -18.18 -4.96
CA ILE A 167 -7.62 -19.56 -4.97
C ILE A 167 -8.79 -20.52 -4.71
N ALA A 168 -9.59 -20.27 -3.67
CA ALA A 168 -10.74 -21.09 -3.31
C ALA A 168 -11.79 -20.29 -2.51
N GLY A 169 -13.06 -20.67 -2.59
CA GLY A 169 -14.17 -20.04 -1.89
C GLY A 169 -15.03 -19.16 -2.81
N MET A 170 -15.62 -18.10 -2.25
CA MET A 170 -16.52 -17.19 -2.97
C MET A 170 -15.88 -15.82 -3.15
N LEU A 171 -15.93 -15.27 -4.37
CA LEU A 171 -15.52 -13.91 -4.66
C LEU A 171 -16.48 -13.28 -5.68
N ALA A 172 -17.10 -12.17 -5.31
CA ALA A 172 -17.67 -11.20 -6.24
C ALA A 172 -17.17 -9.80 -5.88
N GLY A 173 -17.08 -8.89 -6.86
CA GLY A 173 -16.53 -7.55 -6.63
C GLY A 173 -15.03 -7.56 -6.30
N GLY A 174 -14.26 -8.50 -6.84
CA GLY A 174 -12.84 -8.71 -6.53
C GLY A 174 -11.96 -7.48 -6.76
N ARG A 175 -12.35 -6.61 -7.68
CA ARG A 175 -11.74 -5.29 -7.93
C ARG A 175 -11.51 -4.45 -6.68
N GLU A 176 -12.41 -4.51 -5.69
CA GLU A 176 -12.29 -3.73 -4.46
C GLU A 176 -11.20 -4.27 -3.52
N LEU A 177 -10.85 -5.56 -3.66
CA LEU A 177 -9.81 -6.25 -2.87
C LEU A 177 -8.47 -6.37 -3.62
N ALA A 178 -8.49 -6.43 -4.95
CA ALA A 178 -7.30 -6.59 -5.77
C ALA A 178 -6.25 -5.49 -5.50
N ASN A 179 -4.97 -5.89 -5.44
CA ASN A 179 -3.82 -5.01 -5.14
C ASN A 179 -3.86 -4.29 -3.78
N ARG A 180 -4.90 -4.52 -2.96
CA ARG A 180 -5.00 -3.92 -1.63
C ARG A 180 -3.97 -4.53 -0.68
N PRO A 181 -3.45 -3.77 0.29
CA PRO A 181 -2.57 -4.31 1.31
C PRO A 181 -3.27 -5.38 2.15
N ALA A 182 -2.58 -6.50 2.36
CA ALA A 182 -2.97 -7.55 3.28
C ALA A 182 -2.23 -7.43 4.62
N VAL A 183 -0.96 -6.99 4.60
CA VAL A 183 -0.14 -6.76 5.80
C VAL A 183 0.62 -5.44 5.64
N ILE A 184 0.48 -4.55 6.63
CA ILE A 184 1.14 -3.24 6.66
C ILE A 184 1.87 -3.07 7.98
N ASP A 185 3.16 -2.72 7.91
CA ASP A 185 3.96 -2.26 9.03
C ASP A 185 4.00 -0.73 9.05
N VAL A 186 3.53 -0.10 10.13
CA VAL A 186 3.58 1.35 10.31
C VAL A 186 4.47 1.70 11.51
N PRO A 187 5.57 2.44 11.30
CA PRO A 187 6.50 2.81 12.37
C PRO A 187 5.89 3.94 13.21
N VAL A 188 6.06 3.87 14.53
CA VAL A 188 5.59 4.89 15.49
C VAL A 188 6.64 5.04 16.59
N GLY A 189 7.38 6.15 16.55
CA GLY A 189 8.52 6.35 17.44
C GLY A 189 9.58 5.26 17.23
N LYS A 190 9.90 4.50 18.27
CA LYS A 190 10.81 3.34 18.19
C LYS A 190 10.10 2.01 17.93
N GLY A 191 8.78 1.98 18.04
CA GLY A 191 7.99 0.77 17.88
C GLY A 191 7.20 0.76 16.58
N HIS A 192 6.30 -0.22 16.49
CA HIS A 192 5.63 -0.55 15.25
C HIS A 192 4.17 -0.91 15.49
N VAL A 193 3.31 -0.52 14.56
CA VAL A 193 1.92 -0.95 14.47
C VAL A 193 1.78 -1.85 13.25
N LEU A 194 1.44 -3.11 13.49
CA LEU A 194 1.28 -4.11 12.45
C LEU A 194 -0.21 -4.36 12.20
N LEU A 195 -0.65 -4.09 10.98
CA LEU A 195 -2.03 -4.21 10.54
C LEU A 195 -2.18 -5.46 9.66
N PHE A 196 -3.07 -6.37 10.05
CA PHE A 196 -3.43 -7.53 9.24
C PHE A 196 -4.87 -7.44 8.71
N ALA A 197 -5.03 -7.61 7.40
CA ALA A 197 -6.33 -7.77 6.76
C ALA A 197 -6.83 -9.22 6.89
N ASN A 198 -5.90 -10.18 6.85
CA ASN A 198 -6.16 -11.56 7.23
C ASN A 198 -6.15 -11.70 8.77
N ASN A 199 -6.73 -12.78 9.30
CA ASN A 199 -6.55 -13.12 10.71
C ASN A 199 -5.57 -14.29 10.83
N PRO A 200 -4.26 -14.05 11.06
CA PRO A 200 -3.27 -15.12 11.12
C PRO A 200 -3.46 -16.04 12.35
N MET A 201 -4.20 -15.63 13.37
CA MET A 201 -4.40 -16.40 14.60
C MET A 201 -5.66 -17.28 14.57
N TRP A 202 -6.43 -17.26 13.48
CA TRP A 202 -7.68 -18.00 13.44
C TRP A 202 -7.44 -19.51 13.30
N ARG A 203 -8.21 -20.30 14.06
CA ARG A 203 -8.01 -21.74 14.32
C ARG A 203 -8.11 -22.65 13.08
N GLN A 204 -8.56 -22.12 11.94
CA GLN A 204 -8.78 -22.84 10.68
C GLN A 204 -8.19 -22.06 9.49
N GLN A 205 -7.13 -21.29 9.74
CA GLN A 205 -6.45 -20.50 8.72
C GLN A 205 -5.35 -21.32 8.02
N THR A 206 -4.90 -20.87 6.85
CA THR A 206 -3.71 -21.40 6.17
C THR A 206 -2.47 -21.36 7.08
N GLN A 207 -1.95 -22.52 7.47
CA GLN A 207 -0.79 -22.64 8.38
C GLN A 207 0.41 -21.74 7.99
N GLY A 208 0.58 -21.49 6.69
CA GLY A 208 1.59 -20.58 6.18
C GLY A 208 1.50 -19.14 6.73
N SER A 209 0.37 -18.63 7.19
CA SER A 209 0.27 -17.23 7.64
C SER A 209 0.75 -16.98 9.08
N PHE A 210 0.88 -18.04 9.91
CA PHE A 210 1.34 -17.91 11.30
C PHE A 210 2.73 -17.28 11.37
N PHE A 211 3.62 -17.61 10.42
CA PHE A 211 4.97 -17.09 10.39
C PHE A 211 5.03 -15.57 10.12
N LEU A 212 4.03 -14.95 9.51
CA LEU A 212 3.97 -13.47 9.42
C LEU A 212 3.95 -12.85 10.82
N LEU A 213 3.17 -13.43 11.73
CA LEU A 213 3.07 -12.97 13.11
C LEU A 213 4.32 -13.35 13.92
N PHE A 214 4.81 -14.58 13.79
CA PHE A 214 5.99 -15.01 14.53
C PHE A 214 7.25 -14.26 14.10
N ASN A 215 7.45 -14.02 12.80
CA ASN A 215 8.54 -13.19 12.32
C ASN A 215 8.44 -11.76 12.88
N ALA A 216 7.22 -11.20 12.93
CA ALA A 216 7.01 -9.89 13.52
C ALA A 216 7.37 -9.86 15.01
N MET A 217 6.98 -10.90 15.77
CA MET A 217 7.28 -11.02 17.19
C MET A 217 8.77 -11.27 17.47
N LEU A 218 9.43 -12.10 16.66
CA LEU A 218 10.85 -12.42 16.81
C LEU A 218 11.76 -11.25 16.44
N HIS A 219 11.31 -10.40 15.52
CA HIS A 219 12.06 -9.24 15.02
C HIS A 219 11.41 -7.90 15.39
N TYR A 220 10.66 -7.85 16.50
CA TYR A 220 9.80 -6.72 16.85
C TYR A 220 10.55 -5.38 16.97
N ASP A 221 11.83 -5.42 17.33
CA ASP A 221 12.76 -4.30 17.49
C ASP A 221 13.53 -3.96 16.21
N HIS A 222 13.46 -4.81 15.18
CA HIS A 222 14.21 -4.68 13.92
C HIS A 222 13.32 -4.64 12.67
N LEU A 223 12.02 -4.36 12.79
CA LEU A 223 11.09 -4.33 11.63
C LEU A 223 11.40 -3.23 10.60
N HIS A 224 12.19 -2.23 10.99
CA HIS A 224 12.69 -1.18 10.11
C HIS A 224 13.78 -1.65 9.12
N VAL A 225 14.41 -2.80 9.36
CA VAL A 225 15.48 -3.33 8.51
C VAL A 225 15.01 -3.54 7.06
N GLY A 226 15.88 -3.19 6.12
CA GLY A 226 15.64 -3.35 4.68
C GLY A 226 14.72 -2.28 4.07
N ARG A 227 14.34 -1.24 4.82
CA ARG A 227 13.81 0.00 4.23
C ARG A 227 14.92 0.66 3.41
N GLN A 228 14.58 1.24 2.25
CA GLN A 228 15.59 2.01 1.51
C GLN A 228 15.95 3.24 2.34
N PRO A 229 17.25 3.53 2.52
CA PRO A 229 17.69 4.73 3.22
C PRO A 229 17.16 5.96 2.48
N THR A 230 16.92 7.03 3.22
CA THR A 230 16.71 8.34 2.61
C THR A 230 17.92 8.69 1.76
N ARG A 231 17.71 9.40 0.63
CA ARG A 231 18.82 9.94 -0.18
C ARG A 231 19.81 10.80 0.64
N ALA A 232 19.38 11.29 1.80
CA ALA A 232 20.22 12.02 2.76
C ALA A 232 21.21 11.10 3.51
N GLU A 233 20.78 9.91 3.96
CA GLU A 233 21.67 8.92 4.60
C GLU A 233 22.61 8.26 3.58
N ALA A 234 22.13 8.04 2.36
CA ALA A 234 22.97 7.54 1.27
C ALA A 234 24.08 8.52 0.86
N ALA A 235 23.87 9.83 1.04
CA ALA A 235 24.87 10.86 0.74
C ALA A 235 25.93 11.00 1.84
N SER A 236 25.57 10.78 3.12
CA SER A 236 26.54 10.80 4.22
C SER A 236 27.48 9.59 4.20
N ASP A 237 26.99 8.42 3.80
CA ASP A 237 27.82 7.21 3.68
C ASP A 237 28.82 7.28 2.50
N GLU A 238 28.55 8.10 1.48
CA GLU A 238 29.49 8.36 0.37
C GLU A 238 30.58 9.38 0.74
N GLU A 239 30.31 10.31 1.67
CA GLU A 239 31.29 11.29 2.17
C GLU A 239 32.24 10.70 3.22
N ASP A 240 31.78 9.77 4.06
CA ASP A 240 32.63 9.08 5.05
C ASP A 240 33.48 7.93 4.45
N GLY A 241 33.27 7.62 3.16
CA GLY A 241 33.99 6.59 2.41
C GLY A 241 35.13 7.09 1.52
N GLN A 242 35.48 8.37 1.56
CA GLN A 242 36.58 8.99 0.79
C GLN A 242 37.80 9.37 1.64
#